data_AF-A0A3E1D9E3-F1
#
_entry.id   AF-A0A3E1D9E3-F1
#
_cell.length_a   1.000
_cell.length_b   1.000
_cell.length_c   1.000
_cell.angle_alpha   90.00
_cell.angle_beta   90.00
_cell.angle_gamma   90.00
#
_symmetry.space_group_name_H-M   'P 1'
#
loop_
_entity.id
_entity.type
_entity.pdbx_description
1 polymer ?
#
loop_
_entity_poly.entity_id
_entity_poly.type
_entity_poly.pdbx_seq_one_letter_code
_entity_poly.pdbx_strand_id
1 'polypeptide(L)'
;MASNKLIDCLPSDLLPDNSAAIYKSLSKKSAPRFESLCKVYETLCSRLDGLPEDVSLIAYSTYDPKQLSAIHPGGLNCQVKLCESLLFIFVYTHFYKLKQMFQSLNLVLLSRNYLSAGILSRSAIEHVAFFFYFLRRIEDSTQKIIQSFKHAKRGRIDVNQWNKGISQTFYDLFSNLDKATRGSRYDWSKLHNSFDSSQLPNSVNVLTCIKELVDRSNFPIDEHYTLFSEMAHPNFGSHTMLIKTRVSVSDHLSQVVLGETTNLESSLWFFDMFSEGLDEMVKLSLVSLERGNNQLNFFKTISDLCDHNA
;
A
#
# COMPACT_ATOMS: atom_id res chain seq x y z
N MET A 1 -7.74 -9.45 28.43
CA MET A 1 -8.23 -9.74 27.08
C MET A 1 -7.75 -8.62 26.18
N ALA A 2 -7.00 -8.92 25.10
CA ALA A 2 -6.70 -7.90 24.10
C ALA A 2 -8.03 -7.50 23.42
N SER A 3 -8.38 -6.21 23.41
CA SER A 3 -9.55 -5.75 22.65
C SER A 3 -9.21 -5.87 21.18
N ASN A 4 -10.13 -6.45 20.42
CA ASN A 4 -9.97 -6.58 19.00
C ASN A 4 -10.61 -5.37 18.34
N LYS A 5 -9.78 -4.47 17.79
CA LYS A 5 -10.21 -3.18 17.22
C LYS A 5 -11.37 -3.33 16.21
N LEU A 6 -11.43 -4.45 15.47
CA LEU A 6 -12.53 -4.76 14.54
C LEU A 6 -13.79 -5.27 15.22
N ILE A 7 -13.66 -6.03 16.32
CA ILE A 7 -14.81 -6.44 17.13
C ILE A 7 -15.47 -5.22 17.76
N ASP A 8 -14.68 -4.23 18.16
CA ASP A 8 -15.16 -2.95 18.71
C ASP A 8 -15.98 -2.14 17.66
N CYS A 9 -15.90 -2.48 16.37
CA CYS A 9 -16.69 -1.87 15.29
C CYS A 9 -18.13 -2.41 15.16
N LEU A 10 -18.49 -3.43 15.93
CA LEU A 10 -19.82 -4.05 15.87
C LEU A 10 -20.78 -3.39 16.89
N PRO A 11 -22.09 -3.40 16.64
CA PRO A 11 -23.09 -2.89 17.58
C PRO A 11 -22.90 -3.42 19.01
N SER A 12 -23.14 -2.56 20.02
CA SER A 12 -23.15 -2.92 21.45
C SER A 12 -24.01 -4.14 21.78
N ASP A 13 -25.04 -4.32 20.98
CA ASP A 13 -26.06 -5.37 21.11
C ASP A 13 -25.50 -6.74 20.64
N LEU A 14 -24.37 -6.73 19.91
CA LEU A 14 -23.50 -7.87 19.60
C LEU A 14 -22.29 -7.99 20.54
N LEU A 15 -22.06 -7.00 21.39
CA LEU A 15 -21.00 -6.97 22.39
C LEU A 15 -21.41 -7.46 23.81
N PRO A 16 -22.43 -8.32 24.04
CA PRO A 16 -22.54 -8.95 25.35
C PRO A 16 -21.47 -10.05 25.44
N ASP A 17 -20.31 -9.72 26.00
CA ASP A 17 -19.24 -10.58 26.53
C ASP A 17 -18.71 -11.74 25.65
N ASN A 18 -19.12 -11.88 24.39
CA ASN A 18 -18.74 -13.02 23.58
C ASN A 18 -18.63 -12.65 22.10
N SER A 19 -17.39 -12.54 21.62
CA SER A 19 -17.04 -12.65 20.20
C SER A 19 -17.71 -13.85 19.53
N ALA A 20 -17.99 -14.92 20.29
CA ALA A 20 -18.76 -16.09 19.87
C ALA A 20 -20.19 -15.78 19.39
N ALA A 21 -20.85 -14.72 19.85
CA ALA A 21 -22.18 -14.32 19.38
C ALA A 21 -22.13 -13.73 17.96
N ILE A 22 -21.11 -12.91 17.68
CA ILE A 22 -20.85 -12.33 16.35
C ILE A 22 -20.59 -13.43 15.32
N TYR A 23 -19.71 -14.39 15.65
CA TYR A 23 -19.40 -15.51 14.76
C TYR A 23 -20.60 -16.45 14.54
N LYS A 24 -21.54 -16.53 15.48
CA LYS A 24 -22.79 -17.29 15.32
C LYS A 24 -23.80 -16.60 14.41
N SER A 25 -23.75 -15.27 14.32
CA SER A 25 -24.67 -14.48 13.49
C SER A 25 -24.18 -14.27 12.06
N LEU A 26 -22.87 -14.40 11.80
CA LEU A 26 -22.32 -14.45 10.45
C LEU A 26 -22.66 -15.76 9.76
N SER A 27 -22.69 -15.74 8.42
CA SER A 27 -22.84 -16.96 7.65
C SER A 27 -21.71 -17.95 7.95
N LYS A 28 -21.98 -19.26 7.82
CA LYS A 28 -20.95 -20.32 8.00
C LYS A 28 -19.73 -20.12 7.09
N LYS A 29 -19.91 -19.45 5.95
CA LYS A 29 -18.84 -19.13 4.99
C LYS A 29 -17.98 -17.97 5.51
N SER A 30 -18.60 -16.90 6.00
CA SER A 30 -17.88 -15.66 6.32
C SER A 30 -17.38 -15.59 7.76
N ALA A 31 -17.96 -16.35 8.70
CA ALA A 31 -17.48 -16.42 10.08
C ALA A 31 -15.97 -16.74 10.20
N PRO A 32 -15.42 -17.80 9.57
CA PRO A 32 -13.98 -18.08 9.65
C PRO A 32 -13.12 -17.02 8.95
N ARG A 33 -13.64 -16.36 7.90
CA ARG A 33 -12.95 -15.28 7.20
C ARG A 33 -12.87 -14.03 8.04
N PHE A 34 -13.96 -13.68 8.71
CA PHE A 34 -14.01 -12.57 9.65
C PHE A 34 -13.09 -12.80 10.85
N GLU A 35 -13.00 -14.04 11.34
CA GLU A 35 -12.05 -14.40 12.40
C GLU A 35 -10.58 -14.24 11.94
N SER A 36 -10.27 -14.69 10.71
CA SER A 36 -8.97 -14.45 10.08
C SER A 36 -8.68 -12.95 9.97
N LEU A 37 -9.62 -12.18 9.41
CA LEU A 37 -9.52 -10.75 9.24
C LEU A 37 -9.18 -10.07 10.56
N CYS A 38 -9.93 -10.37 11.62
CA CYS A 38 -9.72 -9.84 12.96
C CYS A 38 -8.27 -10.04 13.45
N LYS A 39 -7.72 -11.25 13.33
CA LYS A 39 -6.34 -11.58 13.75
C LYS A 39 -5.28 -10.86 12.91
N VAL A 40 -5.45 -10.89 11.59
CA VAL A 40 -4.47 -10.32 10.66
C VAL A 40 -4.49 -8.78 10.75
N TYR A 41 -5.67 -8.18 10.94
CA TYR A 41 -5.83 -6.74 11.06
C TYR A 41 -5.18 -6.18 12.32
N GLU A 42 -5.33 -6.85 13.47
CA GLU A 42 -4.61 -6.50 14.69
C GLU A 42 -3.09 -6.55 14.48
N THR A 43 -2.61 -7.59 13.81
CA THR A 43 -1.18 -7.75 13.50
C THR A 43 -0.70 -6.59 12.62
N LEU A 44 -1.46 -6.21 11.60
CA LEU A 44 -1.16 -5.08 10.73
C LEU A 44 -1.14 -3.75 11.51
N CYS A 45 -2.17 -3.49 12.31
CA CYS A 45 -2.24 -2.28 13.12
C CYS A 45 -1.06 -2.18 14.08
N SER A 46 -0.70 -3.27 14.77
CA SER A 46 0.46 -3.30 15.67
C SER A 46 1.77 -2.96 14.94
N ARG A 47 1.98 -3.50 13.73
CA ARG A 47 3.16 -3.15 12.91
C ARG A 47 3.17 -1.68 12.47
N LEU A 48 2.02 -1.12 12.11
CA LEU A 48 1.90 0.27 11.65
C LEU A 48 1.98 1.27 12.82
N ASP A 49 1.44 0.91 13.98
CA ASP A 49 1.50 1.70 15.21
C ASP A 49 2.95 1.78 15.71
N GLY A 50 3.75 0.73 15.53
CA GLY A 50 5.18 0.70 15.85
C GLY A 50 6.11 1.44 14.86
N LEU A 51 5.57 2.10 13.82
CA LEU A 51 6.38 2.97 12.97
C LEU A 51 6.86 4.19 13.76
N PRO A 52 8.11 4.65 13.56
CA PRO A 52 8.63 5.86 14.18
C PRO A 52 7.70 7.07 13.95
N GLU A 53 7.63 8.00 14.91
CA GLU A 53 6.82 9.22 14.76
C GLU A 53 7.48 10.19 13.79
N ASP A 54 8.79 10.40 13.98
CA ASP A 54 9.63 11.20 13.12
C ASP A 54 10.63 10.29 12.40
N VAL A 55 10.51 10.29 11.09
CA VAL A 55 11.54 9.74 10.22
C VAL A 55 12.29 10.92 9.66
N SER A 56 13.50 11.17 10.15
CA SER A 56 14.39 12.17 9.57
C SER A 56 14.73 11.74 8.14
N LEU A 57 13.90 12.18 7.19
CA LEU A 57 14.16 12.05 5.78
C LEU A 57 15.33 12.98 5.47
N ILE A 58 16.54 12.41 5.37
CA ILE A 58 17.60 13.12 4.65
C ILE A 58 17.09 13.18 3.21
N ALA A 59 16.57 14.35 2.81
CA ALA A 59 16.01 14.55 1.49
C ALA A 59 17.16 14.58 0.47
N TYR A 60 17.56 13.40 -0.03
CA TYR A 60 18.58 13.32 -1.07
C TYR A 60 18.16 13.96 -2.39
N SER A 61 16.86 14.26 -2.54
CA SER A 61 16.29 15.03 -3.65
C SER A 61 16.81 16.45 -3.78
N THR A 62 17.57 16.96 -2.79
CA THR A 62 18.15 18.31 -2.81
C THR A 62 19.63 18.34 -3.21
N TYR A 63 20.31 17.20 -3.30
CA TYR A 63 21.74 17.18 -3.63
C TYR A 63 21.97 17.01 -5.13
N ASP A 64 22.78 17.92 -5.69
CA ASP A 64 23.36 17.77 -7.03
C ASP A 64 24.21 16.48 -7.06
N PRO A 65 24.13 15.62 -8.10
CA PRO A 65 25.05 14.50 -8.32
C PRO A 65 26.54 14.83 -8.06
N LYS A 66 26.98 16.07 -8.32
CA LYS A 66 28.33 16.55 -7.99
C LYS A 66 28.59 16.64 -6.49
N GLN A 67 27.61 17.09 -5.70
CA GLN A 67 27.69 17.14 -4.24
C GLN A 67 27.71 15.72 -3.64
N LEU A 68 26.95 14.78 -4.20
CA LEU A 68 26.95 13.38 -3.76
C LEU A 68 28.30 12.69 -4.04
N SER A 69 28.93 12.99 -5.18
CA SER A 69 30.27 12.46 -5.50
C SER A 69 31.38 13.00 -4.60
N ALA A 70 31.18 14.20 -4.02
CA ALA A 70 32.13 14.81 -3.07
C ALA A 70 32.00 14.24 -1.66
N ILE A 71 30.82 13.72 -1.28
CA ILE A 71 30.55 13.12 0.03
C ILE A 71 30.96 11.64 0.06
N HIS A 72 30.87 10.94 -1.08
CA HIS A 72 31.24 9.52 -1.19
C HIS A 72 32.26 9.29 -2.32
N PRO A 73 33.57 9.26 -2.02
CA PRO A 73 34.61 8.99 -3.01
C PRO A 73 34.53 7.53 -3.48
N GLY A 74 33.80 7.31 -4.57
CA GLY A 74 33.60 6.00 -5.18
C GLY A 74 32.19 5.89 -5.78
N GLY A 75 32.11 5.77 -7.11
CA GLY A 75 30.82 5.78 -7.83
C GLY A 75 29.83 4.72 -7.32
N LEU A 76 30.32 3.55 -6.89
CA LEU A 76 29.50 2.46 -6.36
C LEU A 76 28.96 2.76 -4.94
N ASN A 77 29.79 3.32 -4.05
CA ASN A 77 29.36 3.70 -2.69
C ASN A 77 28.26 4.77 -2.77
N CYS A 78 28.47 5.79 -3.60
CA CYS A 78 27.47 6.82 -3.88
C CYS A 78 26.15 6.22 -4.41
N GLN A 79 26.22 5.24 -5.32
CA GLN A 79 25.03 4.57 -5.86
C GLN A 79 24.25 3.79 -4.78
N VAL A 80 24.96 3.01 -3.95
CA VAL A 80 24.34 2.23 -2.85
C VAL A 80 23.62 3.15 -1.87
N LYS A 81 24.28 4.22 -1.42
CA LYS A 81 23.70 5.16 -0.44
C LYS A 81 22.51 5.93 -0.99
N LEU A 82 22.57 6.32 -2.27
CA LEU A 82 21.43 6.93 -2.93
C LEU A 82 20.25 5.95 -3.02
N CYS A 83 20.51 4.67 -3.32
CA CYS A 83 19.46 3.65 -3.38
C CYS A 83 18.83 3.40 -2.02
N GLU A 84 19.66 3.23 -0.97
CA GLU A 84 19.19 3.08 0.41
C GLU A 84 18.21 4.19 0.77
N SER A 85 18.60 5.42 0.47
CA SER A 85 17.84 6.60 0.86
C SER A 85 16.55 6.77 0.08
N LEU A 86 16.58 6.57 -1.24
CA LEU A 86 15.37 6.62 -2.07
C LEU A 86 14.42 5.47 -1.74
N LEU A 87 14.95 4.28 -1.44
CA LEU A 87 14.18 3.14 -1.00
C LEU A 87 13.53 3.41 0.36
N PHE A 88 14.26 4.03 1.28
CA PHE A 88 13.75 4.46 2.57
C PHE A 88 12.58 5.44 2.41
N ILE A 89 12.72 6.46 1.58
CA ILE A 89 11.64 7.40 1.25
C ILE A 89 10.43 6.64 0.69
N PHE A 90 10.64 5.79 -0.31
CA PHE A 90 9.58 5.00 -0.95
C PHE A 90 8.83 4.13 0.08
N VAL A 91 9.55 3.27 0.79
CA VAL A 91 8.96 2.29 1.72
C VAL A 91 8.21 3.00 2.84
N TYR A 92 8.83 3.96 3.54
CA TYR A 92 8.17 4.65 4.64
C TYR A 92 6.98 5.51 4.16
N THR A 93 7.06 6.15 3.00
CA THR A 93 5.90 6.84 2.42
C THR A 93 4.71 5.91 2.23
N HIS A 94 4.95 4.69 1.71
CA HIS A 94 3.88 3.71 1.55
C HIS A 94 3.37 3.17 2.89
N PHE A 95 4.25 3.00 3.87
CA PHE A 95 3.89 2.54 5.22
C PHE A 95 3.00 3.55 5.95
N TYR A 96 3.35 4.84 5.94
CA TYR A 96 2.52 5.88 6.55
C TYR A 96 1.19 6.07 5.83
N LYS A 97 1.16 5.97 4.49
CA LYS A 97 -0.10 5.97 3.74
C LYS A 97 -1.00 4.81 4.13
N LEU A 98 -0.44 3.59 4.28
CA LEU A 98 -1.18 2.44 4.80
C LEU A 98 -1.68 2.70 6.22
N LYS A 99 -0.82 3.21 7.13
CA LYS A 99 -1.21 3.58 8.51
C LYS A 99 -2.42 4.51 8.51
N GLN A 100 -2.37 5.60 7.74
CA GLN A 100 -3.46 6.57 7.67
C GLN A 100 -4.75 5.96 7.07
N MET A 101 -4.63 5.15 6.02
CA MET A 101 -5.78 4.47 5.40
C MET A 101 -6.45 3.51 6.39
N PHE A 102 -5.68 2.71 7.11
CA PHE A 102 -6.20 1.73 8.07
C PHE A 102 -6.75 2.38 9.33
N GLN A 103 -6.15 3.47 9.82
CA GLN A 103 -6.73 4.29 10.89
C GLN A 103 -8.07 4.89 10.46
N SER A 104 -8.16 5.42 9.24
CA SER A 104 -9.40 5.95 8.69
C SER A 104 -10.45 4.86 8.50
N LEU A 105 -10.04 3.68 8.03
CA LEU A 105 -10.91 2.51 7.88
C LEU A 105 -11.48 2.08 9.24
N ASN A 106 -10.65 2.05 10.28
CA ASN A 106 -11.09 1.74 11.63
C ASN A 106 -12.15 2.75 12.11
N LEU A 107 -11.89 4.05 11.95
CA LEU A 107 -12.83 5.10 12.35
C LEU A 107 -14.19 4.97 11.64
N VAL A 108 -14.18 4.73 10.32
CA VAL A 108 -15.45 4.59 9.58
C VAL A 108 -16.19 3.30 9.93
N LEU A 109 -15.48 2.21 10.22
CA LEU A 109 -16.09 0.95 10.67
C LEU A 109 -16.70 1.12 12.07
N LEU A 110 -16.02 1.80 12.99
CA LEU A 110 -16.54 2.15 14.33
C LEU A 110 -17.81 3.02 14.23
N SER A 111 -17.82 3.99 13.31
CA SER A 111 -19.01 4.81 13.03
C SER A 111 -20.07 4.07 12.20
N ARG A 112 -19.82 2.84 11.76
CA ARG A 112 -20.71 2.04 10.90
C ARG A 112 -21.05 2.74 9.58
N ASN A 113 -20.12 3.52 9.07
CA ASN A 113 -20.20 4.15 7.76
C ASN A 113 -19.61 3.21 6.71
N TYR A 114 -20.39 2.17 6.36
CA TYR A 114 -19.93 1.09 5.49
C TYR A 114 -19.65 1.53 4.05
N LEU A 115 -20.31 2.57 3.54
CA LEU A 115 -19.96 3.14 2.23
C LEU A 115 -18.54 3.70 2.25
N SER A 116 -18.20 4.49 3.27
CA SER A 116 -16.85 5.03 3.41
C SER A 116 -15.84 3.91 3.65
N ALA A 117 -16.23 2.85 4.38
CA ALA A 117 -15.41 1.66 4.54
C ALA A 117 -15.13 0.97 3.20
N GLY A 118 -16.13 0.83 2.34
CA GLY A 118 -15.97 0.29 0.98
C GLY A 118 -15.04 1.14 0.11
N ILE A 119 -15.22 2.47 0.12
CA ILE A 119 -14.37 3.42 -0.62
C ILE A 119 -12.91 3.35 -0.13
N LEU A 120 -12.71 3.33 1.18
CA LEU A 120 -11.37 3.21 1.78
C LEU A 120 -10.73 1.85 1.49
N SER A 121 -11.51 0.77 1.52
CA SER A 121 -11.02 -0.58 1.19
C SER A 121 -10.60 -0.67 -0.28
N ARG A 122 -11.40 -0.11 -1.20
CA ARG A 122 -11.01 0.03 -2.61
C ARG A 122 -9.69 0.78 -2.76
N SER A 123 -9.59 1.94 -2.10
CA SER A 123 -8.40 2.79 -2.17
C SER A 123 -7.16 2.11 -1.57
N ALA A 124 -7.34 1.31 -0.53
CA ALA A 124 -6.27 0.51 0.06
C ALA A 124 -5.81 -0.61 -0.88
N ILE A 125 -6.72 -1.29 -1.60
CA ILE A 125 -6.34 -2.25 -2.66
C ILE A 125 -5.51 -1.56 -3.74
N GLU A 126 -5.96 -0.40 -4.23
CA GLU A 126 -5.23 0.38 -5.24
C GLU A 126 -3.81 0.74 -4.78
N HIS A 127 -3.68 1.20 -3.53
CA HIS A 127 -2.40 1.59 -2.95
C HIS A 127 -1.48 0.38 -2.72
N VAL A 128 -2.01 -0.74 -2.22
CA VAL A 128 -1.26 -1.99 -2.06
C VAL A 128 -0.79 -2.52 -3.41
N ALA A 129 -1.64 -2.49 -4.44
CA ALA A 129 -1.28 -2.89 -5.79
C ALA A 129 -0.17 -2.03 -6.37
N PHE A 130 -0.26 -0.70 -6.23
CA PHE A 130 0.79 0.22 -6.64
C PHE A 130 2.11 -0.06 -5.90
N PHE A 131 2.04 -0.21 -4.57
CA PHE A 131 3.22 -0.48 -3.76
C PHE A 131 3.88 -1.81 -4.17
N PHE A 132 3.09 -2.87 -4.33
CA PHE A 132 3.54 -4.19 -4.78
C PHE A 132 4.22 -4.13 -6.15
N TYR A 133 3.62 -3.41 -7.11
CA TYR A 133 4.12 -3.26 -8.47
C TYR A 133 5.55 -2.69 -8.50
N PHE A 134 5.79 -1.61 -7.76
CA PHE A 134 7.12 -1.00 -7.71
C PHE A 134 8.09 -1.79 -6.84
N LEU A 135 7.63 -2.33 -5.70
CA LEU A 135 8.44 -3.15 -4.83
C LEU A 135 9.02 -4.37 -5.55
N ARG A 136 8.23 -5.02 -6.41
CA ARG A 136 8.70 -6.12 -7.24
C ARG A 136 9.82 -5.70 -8.20
N ARG A 137 9.69 -4.57 -8.88
CA ARG A 137 10.72 -4.06 -9.82
C ARG A 137 12.02 -3.71 -9.10
N ILE A 138 11.88 -3.18 -7.89
CA ILE A 138 13.00 -2.94 -6.99
C ILE A 138 13.67 -4.28 -6.65
N GLU A 139 12.90 -5.29 -6.21
CA GLU A 139 13.42 -6.63 -5.91
C GLU A 139 14.13 -7.28 -7.10
N ASP A 140 13.54 -7.21 -8.30
CA ASP A 140 14.16 -7.74 -9.53
C ASP A 140 15.51 -7.07 -9.81
N SER A 141 15.59 -5.75 -9.59
CA SER A 141 16.84 -4.98 -9.74
C SER A 141 17.85 -5.36 -8.64
N THR A 142 17.40 -5.51 -7.40
CA THR A 142 18.21 -5.99 -6.27
C THR A 142 18.79 -7.38 -6.55
N GLN A 143 18.01 -8.31 -7.11
CA GLN A 143 18.51 -9.64 -7.45
C GLN A 143 19.57 -9.59 -8.54
N LYS A 144 19.42 -8.73 -9.55
CA LYS A 144 20.46 -8.49 -10.57
C LYS A 144 21.74 -7.92 -9.96
N ILE A 145 21.63 -7.01 -8.99
CA ILE A 145 22.77 -6.48 -8.22
C ILE A 145 23.49 -7.62 -7.49
N ILE A 146 22.74 -8.44 -6.72
CA ILE A 146 23.30 -9.59 -5.97
C ILE A 146 24.01 -10.57 -6.90
N GLN A 147 23.40 -10.93 -8.02
CA GLN A 147 23.99 -11.82 -9.01
C GLN A 147 25.28 -11.23 -9.60
N SER A 148 25.26 -9.95 -9.96
CA SER A 148 26.42 -9.25 -10.49
C SER A 148 27.60 -9.27 -9.52
N PHE A 149 27.37 -9.05 -8.21
CA PHE A 149 28.41 -9.19 -7.19
C PHE A 149 28.93 -10.62 -7.05
N LYS A 150 28.04 -11.63 -7.09
CA LYS A 150 28.44 -13.05 -7.05
C LYS A 150 29.32 -13.43 -8.24
N HIS A 151 29.05 -12.90 -9.43
CA HIS A 151 29.86 -13.15 -10.62
C HIS A 151 31.23 -12.49 -10.54
N ALA A 152 31.32 -11.23 -10.08
CA ALA A 152 32.58 -10.53 -9.86
C ALA A 152 33.47 -11.27 -8.86
N LYS A 153 32.91 -11.72 -7.72
CA LYS A 153 33.64 -12.49 -6.70
C LYS A 153 34.25 -13.79 -7.24
N ARG A 154 33.64 -14.39 -8.27
CA ARG A 154 34.12 -15.63 -8.91
C ARG A 154 35.16 -15.38 -9.99
N GLY A 155 35.56 -14.12 -10.25
CA GLY A 155 36.51 -13.76 -11.30
C GLY A 155 36.02 -14.06 -12.72
N ARG A 156 34.70 -14.18 -12.92
CA ARG A 156 34.11 -14.66 -14.18
C ARG A 156 33.74 -13.56 -15.18
N ILE A 157 34.03 -12.29 -14.87
CA ILE A 157 33.62 -11.14 -15.69
C ILE A 157 34.75 -10.10 -15.75
N ASP A 158 34.92 -9.51 -16.94
CA ASP A 158 35.77 -8.34 -17.17
C ASP A 158 35.30 -7.13 -16.33
N VAL A 159 36.24 -6.44 -15.69
CA VAL A 159 35.93 -5.35 -14.74
C VAL A 159 35.15 -4.21 -15.41
N ASN A 160 35.46 -3.86 -16.66
CA ASN A 160 34.77 -2.77 -17.37
C ASN A 160 33.34 -3.18 -17.76
N GLN A 161 33.16 -4.42 -18.24
CA GLN A 161 31.84 -4.96 -18.54
C GLN A 161 30.97 -5.07 -17.28
N TRP A 162 31.56 -5.47 -16.15
CA TRP A 162 30.88 -5.52 -14.86
C TRP A 162 30.44 -4.13 -14.39
N ASN A 163 31.35 -3.14 -14.42
CA ASN A 163 31.07 -1.76 -14.02
C ASN A 163 29.93 -1.14 -14.84
N LYS A 164 29.88 -1.40 -16.16
CA LYS A 164 28.79 -0.92 -17.02
C LYS A 164 27.45 -1.60 -16.69
N GLY A 165 27.45 -2.92 -16.50
CA GLY A 165 26.24 -3.69 -16.21
C GLY A 165 25.63 -3.35 -14.85
N ILE A 166 26.47 -3.20 -13.82
CA ILE A 166 26.00 -2.85 -12.48
C ILE A 166 25.47 -1.41 -12.44
N SER A 167 26.14 -0.46 -13.11
CA SER A 167 25.68 0.93 -13.19
C SER A 167 24.33 1.06 -13.90
N GLN A 168 24.10 0.30 -14.97
CA GLN A 168 22.79 0.26 -15.62
C GLN A 168 21.71 -0.31 -14.70
N THR A 169 22.03 -1.34 -13.92
CA THR A 169 21.08 -1.93 -12.97
C THR A 169 20.70 -0.94 -11.86
N PHE A 170 21.67 -0.16 -11.36
CA PHE A 170 21.41 0.93 -10.42
C PHE A 170 20.56 2.04 -11.05
N TYR A 171 20.84 2.41 -12.30
CA TYR A 171 20.01 3.38 -13.03
C TYR A 171 18.56 2.92 -13.15
N ASP A 172 18.32 1.66 -13.52
CA ASP A 172 16.97 1.09 -13.61
C ASP A 172 16.27 1.10 -12.25
N LEU A 173 16.99 0.79 -11.17
CA LEU A 173 16.49 0.86 -9.80
C LEU A 173 16.09 2.31 -9.42
N PHE A 174 16.95 3.29 -9.71
CA PHE A 174 16.66 4.70 -9.48
C PHE A 174 15.44 5.17 -10.25
N SER A 175 15.34 4.82 -11.53
CA SER A 175 14.21 5.17 -12.38
C SER A 175 12.89 4.64 -11.81
N ASN A 176 12.90 3.42 -11.26
CA ASN A 176 11.72 2.83 -10.63
C ASN A 176 11.38 3.52 -9.29
N LEU A 177 12.37 3.81 -8.45
CA LEU A 177 12.16 4.51 -7.18
C LEU A 177 11.64 5.94 -7.37
N ASP A 178 12.18 6.67 -8.35
CA ASP A 178 11.73 8.02 -8.69
C ASP A 178 10.28 8.03 -9.21
N LYS A 179 9.94 7.10 -10.11
CA LYS A 179 8.56 6.91 -10.60
C LYS A 179 7.59 6.55 -9.48
N ALA A 180 8.03 5.71 -8.53
CA ALA A 180 7.20 5.27 -7.42
C ALA A 180 6.92 6.39 -6.41
N THR A 181 7.89 7.28 -6.19
CA THR A 181 7.80 8.36 -5.19
C THR A 181 7.05 9.59 -5.69
N ARG A 182 7.24 9.99 -6.95
CA ARG A 182 6.64 11.24 -7.48
C ARG A 182 5.17 11.11 -7.86
N GLY A 183 4.67 9.89 -8.06
CA GLY A 183 3.30 9.67 -8.53
C GLY A 183 3.11 10.19 -9.96
N SER A 184 2.15 9.63 -10.68
CA SER A 184 2.24 9.63 -12.15
C SER A 184 1.04 10.25 -12.89
N ARG A 185 0.16 11.04 -12.28
CA ARG A 185 -1.08 11.45 -12.98
C ARG A 185 -1.49 12.91 -12.94
N TYR A 186 -0.75 13.78 -12.27
CA TYR A 186 -1.04 15.20 -12.45
C TYR A 186 -0.39 15.68 -13.75
N ASP A 187 -1.22 16.06 -14.72
CA ASP A 187 -0.76 16.74 -15.92
C ASP A 187 -0.32 18.16 -15.54
N TRP A 188 0.91 18.27 -15.04
CA TRP A 188 1.50 19.54 -14.59
C TRP A 188 1.53 20.59 -15.70
N SER A 189 1.47 20.18 -16.97
CA SER A 189 1.37 21.12 -18.09
C SER A 189 0.07 21.91 -18.09
N LYS A 190 -0.99 21.40 -17.44
CA LYS A 190 -2.26 22.13 -17.25
C LYS A 190 -2.19 23.21 -16.17
N LEU A 191 -1.23 23.14 -15.24
CA LEU A 191 -1.06 24.15 -14.18
C LEU A 191 0.06 25.14 -14.52
N HIS A 192 1.04 24.73 -15.32
CA HIS A 192 2.12 25.59 -15.79
C HIS A 192 2.31 25.42 -17.30
N ASN A 193 1.86 26.43 -18.07
CA ASN A 193 2.08 26.56 -19.52
C ASN A 193 3.57 26.58 -19.94
N SER A 194 4.50 26.48 -19.00
CA SER A 194 5.95 26.51 -19.20
C SER A 194 6.63 25.16 -18.98
N PHE A 195 5.91 24.09 -18.61
CA PHE A 195 6.50 22.77 -18.35
C PHE A 195 6.15 21.79 -19.48
N ASP A 196 7.17 21.36 -20.21
CA ASP A 196 7.05 20.36 -21.27
C ASP A 196 6.76 18.97 -20.66
N SER A 197 5.50 18.56 -20.69
CA SER A 197 5.04 17.28 -20.15
C SER A 197 5.58 16.06 -20.91
N SER A 198 6.15 16.23 -22.11
CA SER A 198 6.79 15.16 -22.88
C SER A 198 8.05 14.60 -22.20
N GLN A 199 8.62 15.34 -21.25
CA GLN A 199 9.78 14.91 -20.46
C GLN A 199 9.40 14.15 -19.18
N LEU A 200 8.11 14.05 -18.85
CA LEU A 200 7.66 13.35 -17.65
C LEU A 200 7.52 11.83 -17.93
N PRO A 201 7.98 10.96 -17.03
CA PRO A 201 7.94 9.52 -17.23
C PRO A 201 6.51 9.00 -17.39
N ASN A 202 6.31 8.08 -18.35
CA ASN A 202 5.03 7.43 -18.64
C ASN A 202 4.33 6.92 -17.37
N SER A 203 3.06 7.30 -17.20
CA SER A 203 2.29 6.99 -16.01
C SER A 203 1.89 5.52 -15.92
N VAL A 204 2.07 4.90 -14.75
CA VAL A 204 1.56 3.56 -14.48
C VAL A 204 0.06 3.61 -14.15
N ASN A 205 -0.75 2.83 -14.85
CA ASN A 205 -2.18 2.70 -14.60
C ASN A 205 -2.43 1.75 -13.42
N VAL A 206 -3.31 2.13 -12.49
CA VAL A 206 -3.65 1.31 -11.31
C VAL A 206 -4.22 -0.07 -11.67
N LEU A 207 -4.97 -0.19 -12.77
CA LEU A 207 -5.47 -1.48 -13.25
C LEU A 207 -4.34 -2.39 -13.73
N THR A 208 -3.25 -1.81 -14.26
CA THR A 208 -2.03 -2.57 -14.56
C THR A 208 -1.38 -3.08 -13.28
N CYS A 209 -1.34 -2.27 -12.23
CA CYS A 209 -0.83 -2.69 -10.91
C CYS A 209 -1.68 -3.82 -10.31
N ILE A 210 -3.01 -3.70 -10.36
CA ILE A 210 -3.95 -4.70 -9.84
C ILE A 210 -3.79 -6.02 -10.62
N LYS A 211 -3.72 -5.96 -11.95
CA LYS A 211 -3.50 -7.16 -12.76
C LYS A 211 -2.19 -7.86 -12.40
N GLU A 212 -1.10 -7.10 -12.26
CA GLU A 212 0.20 -7.67 -11.88
C GLU A 212 0.17 -8.25 -10.45
N LEU A 213 -0.60 -7.65 -9.55
CA LEU A 213 -0.82 -8.19 -8.20
C LEU A 213 -1.56 -9.54 -8.25
N VAL A 214 -2.64 -9.65 -9.01
CA VAL A 214 -3.42 -10.91 -9.19
C VAL A 214 -2.53 -12.00 -9.76
N ASP A 215 -1.86 -11.71 -10.88
CA ASP A 215 -1.01 -12.67 -11.61
C ASP A 215 0.11 -13.28 -10.75
N ARG A 216 0.45 -12.64 -9.62
CA ARG A 216 1.68 -12.90 -8.87
C ARG A 216 1.48 -13.18 -7.40
N SER A 217 0.31 -12.91 -6.84
CA SER A 217 0.02 -13.07 -5.42
C SER A 217 -0.90 -14.25 -5.11
N ASN A 218 -1.57 -14.83 -6.13
CA ASN A 218 -2.60 -15.87 -6.01
C ASN A 218 -3.84 -15.45 -5.19
N PHE A 219 -3.99 -14.16 -4.88
CA PHE A 219 -5.20 -13.62 -4.27
C PHE A 219 -6.16 -13.11 -5.37
N PRO A 220 -7.45 -13.47 -5.35
CA PRO A 220 -8.48 -12.98 -6.28
C PRO A 220 -8.88 -11.51 -5.98
N ILE A 221 -7.88 -10.64 -5.86
CA ILE A 221 -8.08 -9.26 -5.40
C ILE A 221 -8.79 -8.39 -6.44
N ASP A 222 -8.84 -8.81 -7.71
CA ASP A 222 -9.61 -8.15 -8.78
C ASP A 222 -11.12 -8.31 -8.61
N GLU A 223 -11.58 -9.49 -8.21
CA GLU A 223 -12.99 -9.72 -7.87
C GLU A 223 -13.39 -8.83 -6.68
N HIS A 224 -12.56 -8.79 -5.64
CA HIS A 224 -12.79 -7.94 -4.47
C HIS A 224 -12.72 -6.45 -4.81
N TYR A 225 -11.77 -6.02 -5.63
CA TYR A 225 -11.68 -4.65 -6.12
C TYR A 225 -12.93 -4.24 -6.89
N THR A 226 -13.45 -5.13 -7.74
CA THR A 226 -14.70 -4.91 -8.48
C THR A 226 -15.87 -4.78 -7.50
N LEU A 227 -15.98 -5.67 -6.52
CA LEU A 227 -17.03 -5.63 -5.50
C LEU A 227 -17.01 -4.33 -4.68
N PHE A 228 -15.83 -3.88 -4.23
CA PHE A 228 -15.69 -2.60 -3.53
C PHE A 228 -15.96 -1.40 -4.45
N SER A 229 -15.63 -1.50 -5.74
CA SER A 229 -15.92 -0.46 -6.74
C SER A 229 -17.43 -0.34 -7.00
N GLU A 230 -18.14 -1.47 -7.08
CA GLU A 230 -19.60 -1.50 -7.18
C GLU A 230 -20.23 -0.90 -5.92
N MET A 231 -19.71 -1.19 -4.73
CA MET A 231 -20.22 -0.58 -3.49
C MET A 231 -20.13 0.95 -3.51
N ALA A 232 -19.06 1.51 -4.10
CA ALA A 232 -18.90 2.95 -4.29
C ALA A 232 -19.75 3.50 -5.45
N HIS A 233 -20.31 2.63 -6.30
CA HIS A 233 -21.14 3.04 -7.43
C HIS A 233 -22.53 3.49 -6.96
N PRO A 234 -23.05 4.64 -7.43
CA PRO A 234 -24.33 5.20 -6.96
C PRO A 234 -25.50 4.21 -7.08
N ASN A 235 -25.54 3.39 -8.12
CA ASN A 235 -26.66 2.46 -8.34
C ASN A 235 -26.68 1.34 -7.29
N PHE A 236 -25.57 0.62 -7.10
CA PHE A 236 -25.52 -0.47 -6.13
C PHE A 236 -25.62 0.09 -4.70
N GLY A 237 -24.88 1.17 -4.40
CA GLY A 237 -24.94 1.81 -3.09
C GLY A 237 -26.32 2.37 -2.74
N SER A 238 -27.10 2.82 -3.74
CA SER A 238 -28.47 3.30 -3.50
C SER A 238 -29.49 2.20 -3.18
N HIS A 239 -29.21 0.96 -3.59
CA HIS A 239 -30.11 -0.20 -3.41
C HIS A 239 -29.70 -1.12 -2.27
N THR A 240 -28.46 -1.03 -1.78
CA THR A 240 -27.96 -1.80 -0.64
C THR A 240 -27.80 -0.89 0.57
N MET A 241 -28.74 -0.94 1.52
CA MET A 241 -28.74 -0.42 2.92
C MET A 241 -27.97 0.88 3.31
N LEU A 242 -27.50 1.70 2.37
CA LEU A 242 -26.63 2.86 2.61
C LEU A 242 -27.41 4.18 2.57
N ILE A 243 -28.62 4.20 1.99
CA ILE A 243 -29.53 5.34 2.04
C ILE A 243 -30.38 5.24 3.30
N LYS A 244 -30.07 6.09 4.30
CA LYS A 244 -30.85 6.19 5.54
C LYS A 244 -32.16 6.93 5.32
N THR A 245 -32.12 8.01 4.55
CA THR A 245 -33.34 8.74 4.16
C THR A 245 -33.10 9.58 2.90
N ARG A 246 -34.19 9.98 2.24
CA ARG A 246 -34.19 10.99 1.19
C ARG A 246 -34.96 12.20 1.71
N VAL A 247 -34.27 13.32 1.82
CA VAL A 247 -34.88 14.60 2.20
C VAL A 247 -35.23 15.33 0.92
N SER A 248 -36.52 15.57 0.67
CA SER A 248 -36.93 16.40 -0.47
C SER A 248 -36.40 17.82 -0.27
N VAL A 249 -35.66 18.31 -1.26
CA VAL A 249 -35.16 19.69 -1.33
C VAL A 249 -36.08 20.53 -2.22
N SER A 250 -36.72 19.89 -3.22
CA SER A 250 -37.80 20.46 -4.05
C SER A 250 -38.63 19.34 -4.70
N ASP A 251 -39.66 19.71 -5.46
CA ASP A 251 -40.55 18.79 -6.21
C ASP A 251 -39.80 17.85 -7.17
N HIS A 252 -38.58 18.20 -7.56
CA HIS A 252 -37.76 17.42 -8.50
C HIS A 252 -36.39 17.03 -7.94
N LEU A 253 -36.04 17.45 -6.73
CA LEU A 253 -34.72 17.20 -6.13
C LEU A 253 -34.86 16.65 -4.72
N SER A 254 -34.13 15.58 -4.46
CA SER A 254 -34.00 15.00 -3.13
C SER A 254 -32.53 14.90 -2.75
N GLN A 255 -32.19 15.38 -1.56
CA GLN A 255 -30.91 15.10 -0.93
C GLN A 255 -30.95 13.67 -0.41
N VAL A 256 -29.99 12.86 -0.86
CA VAL A 256 -29.78 11.52 -0.30
C VAL A 256 -28.95 11.69 0.97
N VAL A 257 -29.53 11.33 2.12
CA VAL A 257 -28.79 11.24 3.37
C VAL A 257 -28.28 9.82 3.49
N LEU A 258 -26.99 9.68 3.23
CA LEU A 258 -26.23 8.47 3.51
C LEU A 258 -26.03 8.42 5.02
N GLY A 259 -26.38 7.32 5.67
CA GLY A 259 -26.34 7.23 7.13
C GLY A 259 -25.42 6.16 7.65
N GLU A 260 -24.94 6.38 8.87
CA GLU A 260 -24.44 5.33 9.75
C GLU A 260 -25.57 4.32 9.98
N THR A 261 -25.38 3.09 9.54
CA THR A 261 -26.37 2.03 9.74
C THR A 261 -26.22 1.53 11.17
N THR A 262 -27.20 1.84 12.02
CA THR A 262 -27.18 1.41 13.42
C THR A 262 -27.72 -0.01 13.61
N ASN A 263 -28.35 -0.61 12.59
CA ASN A 263 -28.96 -1.93 12.69
C ASN A 263 -27.95 -3.06 12.46
N LEU A 264 -28.14 -4.14 13.23
CA LEU A 264 -27.35 -5.35 13.21
C LEU A 264 -27.23 -5.97 11.80
N GLU A 265 -28.35 -6.02 11.08
CA GLU A 265 -28.43 -6.66 9.78
C GLU A 265 -27.49 -6.03 8.74
N SER A 266 -27.30 -4.71 8.76
CA SER A 266 -26.33 -4.04 7.88
C SER A 266 -24.90 -4.39 8.20
N SER A 267 -24.59 -4.55 9.49
CA SER A 267 -23.26 -4.95 9.94
C SER A 267 -22.95 -6.38 9.48
N LEU A 268 -23.89 -7.30 9.70
CA LEU A 268 -23.75 -8.70 9.29
C LEU A 268 -23.65 -8.83 7.77
N TRP A 269 -24.51 -8.14 7.02
CA TRP A 269 -24.46 -8.13 5.56
C TRP A 269 -23.12 -7.62 5.05
N PHE A 270 -22.61 -6.50 5.59
CA PHE A 270 -21.31 -5.96 5.18
C PHE A 270 -20.19 -6.96 5.42
N PHE A 271 -20.09 -7.52 6.62
CA PHE A 271 -19.01 -8.48 6.90
C PHE A 271 -19.21 -9.82 6.18
N ASP A 272 -20.44 -10.26 5.92
CA ASP A 272 -20.69 -11.44 5.09
C ASP A 272 -20.20 -11.24 3.66
N MET A 273 -20.36 -10.03 3.11
CA MET A 273 -19.98 -9.69 1.73
C MET A 273 -18.50 -9.35 1.56
N PHE A 274 -17.92 -8.59 2.50
CA PHE A 274 -16.63 -7.91 2.29
C PHE A 274 -15.50 -8.43 3.18
N SER A 275 -15.76 -9.29 4.16
CA SER A 275 -14.70 -9.78 5.08
C SER A 275 -13.58 -10.52 4.37
N GLU A 276 -13.88 -11.28 3.32
CA GLU A 276 -12.87 -11.98 2.53
C GLU A 276 -11.94 -11.00 1.81
N GLY A 277 -12.50 -10.03 1.09
CA GLY A 277 -11.70 -8.99 0.41
C GLY A 277 -10.89 -8.13 1.38
N LEU A 278 -11.45 -7.82 2.56
CA LEU A 278 -10.72 -7.14 3.64
C LEU A 278 -9.56 -8.00 4.16
N ASP A 279 -9.79 -9.29 4.42
CA ASP A 279 -8.77 -10.22 4.93
C ASP A 279 -7.59 -10.32 3.97
N GLU A 280 -7.87 -10.49 2.67
CA GLU A 280 -6.85 -10.57 1.63
C GLU A 280 -6.08 -9.26 1.46
N MET A 281 -6.77 -8.12 1.44
CA MET A 281 -6.14 -6.80 1.39
C MET A 281 -5.19 -6.57 2.58
N VAL A 282 -5.60 -6.95 3.79
CA VAL A 282 -4.77 -6.85 4.99
C VAL A 282 -3.56 -7.78 4.92
N LYS A 283 -3.74 -9.04 4.47
CA LYS A 283 -2.64 -10.00 4.26
C LYS A 283 -1.62 -9.47 3.24
N LEU A 284 -2.10 -8.96 2.11
CA LEU A 284 -1.25 -8.37 1.07
C LEU A 284 -0.50 -7.13 1.58
N SER A 285 -1.15 -6.32 2.41
CA SER A 285 -0.50 -5.18 3.08
C SER A 285 0.65 -5.67 3.96
N LEU A 286 0.42 -6.65 4.83
CA LEU A 286 1.46 -7.24 5.69
C LEU A 286 2.64 -7.82 4.91
N VAL A 287 2.36 -8.58 3.85
CA VAL A 287 3.40 -9.17 2.99
C VAL A 287 4.21 -8.06 2.32
N SER A 288 3.55 -6.99 1.87
CA SER A 288 4.24 -5.85 1.24
C SER A 288 5.08 -5.07 2.24
N LEU A 289 4.62 -4.91 3.49
CA LEU A 289 5.43 -4.32 4.57
C LEU A 289 6.70 -5.13 4.83
N GLU A 290 6.57 -6.45 4.96
CA GLU A 290 7.70 -7.33 5.21
C GLU A 290 8.73 -7.31 4.08
N ARG A 291 8.25 -7.38 2.83
CA ARG A 291 9.11 -7.27 1.65
C ARG A 291 9.82 -5.92 1.55
N GLY A 292 9.11 -4.82 1.86
CA GLY A 292 9.70 -3.48 1.93
C GLY A 292 10.84 -3.41 2.97
N ASN A 293 10.60 -3.92 4.18
CA ASN A 293 11.61 -3.98 5.23
C ASN A 293 12.82 -4.85 4.84
N ASN A 294 12.60 -5.97 4.16
CA ASN A 294 13.69 -6.82 3.68
C ASN A 294 14.57 -6.08 2.68
N GLN A 295 13.99 -5.29 1.77
CA GLN A 295 14.77 -4.45 0.85
C GLN A 295 15.55 -3.36 1.60
N LEU A 296 14.94 -2.68 2.57
CA LEU A 296 15.62 -1.68 3.39
C LEU A 296 16.82 -2.27 4.13
N ASN A 297 16.62 -3.39 4.82
CA ASN A 297 17.67 -4.07 5.57
C ASN A 297 18.82 -4.50 4.68
N PHE A 298 18.53 -4.97 3.46
CA PHE A 298 19.56 -5.32 2.48
C PHE A 298 20.42 -4.10 2.10
N PHE A 299 19.80 -2.98 1.72
CA PHE A 299 20.55 -1.79 1.31
C PHE A 299 21.31 -1.15 2.47
N LYS A 300 20.72 -1.12 3.67
CA LYS A 300 21.41 -0.68 4.89
C LYS A 300 22.66 -1.50 5.17
N THR A 301 22.54 -2.83 5.10
CA THR A 301 23.68 -3.75 5.31
C THR A 301 24.81 -3.49 4.31
N ILE A 302 24.48 -3.25 3.04
CA ILE A 302 25.51 -2.97 2.02
C ILE A 302 26.12 -1.58 2.22
N SER A 303 25.32 -0.60 2.62
CA SER A 303 25.77 0.75 2.93
C SER A 303 26.78 0.74 4.09
N ASP A 304 26.43 0.06 5.19
CA ASP A 304 27.31 -0.10 6.37
C ASP A 304 28.64 -0.77 5.99
N LEU A 305 28.60 -1.79 5.12
CA LEU A 305 29.81 -2.45 4.59
C LEU A 305 30.67 -1.53 3.74
N CYS A 306 30.07 -0.58 3.02
CA CYS A 306 30.80 0.40 2.23
C CYS A 306 31.52 1.42 3.11
N ASP A 307 30.95 1.75 4.28
CA ASP A 307 31.54 2.69 5.24
C ASP A 307 32.69 2.08 6.06
N HIS A 308 32.66 0.78 6.31
CA HIS A 308 33.76 0.10 7.01
C HIS A 308 34.98 -0.23 6.13
N ASN A 309 34.85 -0.13 4.81
CA ASN A 309 35.93 -0.42 3.84
C ASN A 309 36.47 0.83 3.11
N ALA A 310 35.98 2.02 3.47
CA ALA A 310 36.45 3.32 2.97
C ALA A 310 37.49 3.93 3.93
#